data_AF-A4IP26-F1
#
_entry.id   AF-A4IP26-F1
#
_cell.length_a   1.000
_cell.length_b   1.000
_cell.length_c   1.000
_cell.angle_alpha   90.00
_cell.angle_beta   90.00
_cell.angle_gamma   90.00
#
_symmetry.space_group_name_H-M   'P 1'
#
loop_
_entity.id
_entity.type
_entity.pdbx_description
1 polymer ?
#
loop_
_entity_poly.entity_id
_entity_poly.type
_entity_poly.pdbx_seq_one_letter_code
_entity_poly.pdbx_strand_id
1 'polypeptide(L)'
;MHSFCHMGGPEGVKLCAGLAQLKQEHGPLRVQMEQLLATAEAIGQGADDRNWREPLAELREKVESFVSVLDPHSEREEGVLFPMMAEYIGRTTGPIAVMEYEHEQAKARLSMFLEKAAQLPEKVDTDQALTLAGAVIEAHHILDEHFMKEENVLFPMAERLLSDEEKEELFVRINE
;
A
#
# COMPACT_ATOMS: atom_id res chain seq x y z
N MET A 1 27.63 -25.14 0.82
CA MET A 1 26.81 -24.92 2.02
C MET A 1 26.71 -23.42 2.24
N HIS A 2 25.76 -22.74 1.59
CA HIS A 2 25.49 -21.33 1.86
C HIS A 2 24.37 -21.28 2.90
N SER A 3 24.76 -20.95 4.13
CA SER A 3 23.84 -20.73 5.24
C SER A 3 23.13 -19.41 4.99
N PHE A 4 21.87 -19.46 4.59
CA PHE A 4 20.99 -18.30 4.62
C PHE A 4 20.75 -17.94 6.09
N CYS A 5 21.30 -16.81 6.53
CA CYS A 5 21.00 -16.24 7.83
C CYS A 5 19.51 -15.85 7.85
N HIS A 6 18.73 -16.63 8.60
CA HIS A 6 17.37 -16.31 8.97
C HIS A 6 17.41 -15.09 9.93
N MET A 7 17.24 -13.89 9.38
CA MET A 7 17.02 -12.68 10.18
C MET A 7 15.56 -12.70 10.65
N GLY A 8 15.25 -13.56 11.60
CA GLY A 8 14.06 -13.40 12.43
C GLY A 8 14.21 -12.10 13.20
N GLY A 9 13.43 -11.08 12.86
CA GLY A 9 13.41 -9.82 13.58
C GLY A 9 13.00 -10.04 15.04
N PRO A 10 13.64 -9.38 16.02
CA PRO A 10 13.23 -9.52 17.41
C PRO A 10 11.88 -8.83 17.64
N GLU A 11 10.99 -9.53 18.33
CA GLU A 11 9.78 -8.95 18.93
C GLU A 11 10.17 -7.74 19.81
N GLY A 12 9.50 -6.59 19.61
CA GLY A 12 9.45 -5.52 20.60
C GLY A 12 10.41 -4.33 20.44
N VAL A 13 10.91 -4.01 19.23
CA VAL A 13 11.61 -2.74 19.02
C VAL A 13 10.63 -1.57 19.23
N LYS A 14 10.91 -0.72 20.23
CA LYS A 14 10.18 0.53 20.42
C LYS A 14 10.58 1.51 19.32
N LEU A 15 9.63 1.85 18.45
CA LEU A 15 9.81 2.83 17.38
C LEU A 15 9.83 4.26 17.95
N CYS A 16 10.62 5.14 17.34
CA CYS A 16 10.55 6.58 17.53
C CYS A 16 9.19 7.14 17.06
N ALA A 17 8.91 8.40 17.42
CA ALA A 17 7.59 9.01 17.17
C ALA A 17 7.20 8.99 15.68
N GLY A 18 8.13 9.33 14.78
CA GLY A 18 7.88 9.34 13.34
C GLY A 18 7.53 7.96 12.77
N LEU A 19 8.34 6.94 13.07
CA LEU A 19 8.08 5.57 12.63
C LEU A 19 6.82 4.97 13.28
N ALA A 20 6.55 5.31 14.54
CA ALA A 20 5.34 4.88 15.23
C ALA A 20 4.07 5.52 14.63
N GLN A 21 4.16 6.74 14.12
CA GLN A 21 3.07 7.42 13.40
C GLN A 21 2.79 6.74 12.06
N LEU A 22 3.79 6.54 11.21
CA LEU A 22 3.63 5.84 9.93
C LEU A 22 2.98 4.47 10.13
N LYS A 23 3.48 3.69 11.10
CA LYS A 23 2.86 2.40 11.46
C LYS A 23 1.40 2.52 11.91
N GLN A 24 1.02 3.58 12.63
CA GLN A 24 -0.36 3.77 13.07
C GLN A 24 -1.31 4.10 11.92
N GLU A 25 -0.83 4.74 10.85
CA GLU A 25 -1.60 5.05 9.65
C GLU A 25 -2.09 3.78 8.92
N HIS A 26 -1.39 2.64 9.10
CA HIS A 26 -1.77 1.37 8.48
C HIS A 26 -3.11 0.82 9.00
N GLY A 27 -3.52 1.15 10.23
CA GLY A 27 -4.76 0.64 10.82
C GLY A 27 -6.00 1.04 10.00
N PRO A 28 -6.28 2.34 9.82
CA PRO A 28 -7.34 2.82 8.94
C PRO A 28 -7.23 2.35 7.49
N LEU A 29 -6.00 2.23 6.95
CA LEU A 29 -5.76 1.74 5.59
C LEU A 29 -6.19 0.27 5.44
N ARG A 30 -5.83 -0.60 6.40
CA ARG A 30 -6.25 -2.02 6.39
C ARG A 30 -7.76 -2.19 6.46
N VAL A 31 -8.45 -1.41 7.28
CA VAL A 31 -9.93 -1.44 7.35
C VAL A 31 -10.54 -1.10 6.00
N GLN A 32 -10.01 -0.09 5.29
CA GLN A 32 -10.47 0.24 3.95
C GLN A 32 -10.11 -0.86 2.94
N MET A 33 -8.92 -1.42 3.00
CA MET A 33 -8.48 -2.53 2.14
C MET A 33 -9.37 -3.77 2.27
N GLU A 34 -9.80 -4.12 3.48
CA GLU A 34 -10.74 -5.24 3.71
C GLU A 34 -12.10 -4.97 3.05
N GLN A 35 -12.59 -3.73 3.13
CA GLN A 35 -13.84 -3.34 2.47
C GLN A 35 -13.71 -3.37 0.95
N LEU A 36 -12.58 -2.89 0.41
CA LEU A 36 -12.29 -2.96 -1.03
C LEU A 36 -12.25 -4.40 -1.52
N LEU A 37 -11.53 -5.27 -0.81
CA LEU A 37 -11.42 -6.68 -1.15
C LEU A 37 -12.80 -7.33 -1.16
N ALA A 38 -13.59 -7.15 -0.10
CA ALA A 38 -14.94 -7.74 -0.02
C ALA A 38 -15.86 -7.26 -1.15
N THR A 39 -15.83 -5.96 -1.49
CA THR A 39 -16.62 -5.42 -2.61
C THR A 39 -16.13 -5.96 -3.96
N ALA A 40 -14.81 -6.05 -4.17
CA ALA A 40 -14.23 -6.56 -5.40
C ALA A 40 -14.49 -8.07 -5.58
N GLU A 41 -14.38 -8.87 -4.53
CA GLU A 41 -14.65 -10.32 -4.56
C GLU A 41 -16.12 -10.64 -4.81
N ALA A 42 -17.04 -9.74 -4.42
CA ALA A 42 -18.46 -9.89 -4.73
C ALA A 42 -18.77 -9.68 -6.23
N ILE A 43 -17.88 -9.02 -6.98
CA ILE A 43 -18.01 -8.86 -8.43
C ILE A 43 -17.76 -10.22 -9.10
N GLY A 44 -18.69 -10.63 -9.95
CA GLY A 44 -18.68 -11.95 -10.59
C GLY A 44 -19.29 -13.08 -9.75
N GLN A 45 -19.73 -12.82 -8.51
CA GLN A 45 -20.49 -13.80 -7.73
C GLN A 45 -21.98 -13.84 -8.16
N GLY A 46 -22.53 -15.05 -8.21
CA GLY A 46 -23.91 -15.33 -8.62
C GLY A 46 -24.03 -15.76 -10.09
N ALA A 47 -25.17 -16.34 -10.44
CA ALA A 47 -25.50 -16.68 -11.83
C ALA A 47 -26.33 -15.53 -12.41
N ASP A 48 -25.78 -14.80 -13.38
CA ASP A 48 -26.48 -14.19 -14.54
C ASP A 48 -25.62 -13.14 -15.25
N ASP A 49 -26.01 -12.85 -16.50
CA ASP A 49 -25.55 -11.78 -17.40
C ASP A 49 -25.97 -10.38 -16.88
N ARG A 50 -25.73 -10.14 -15.59
CA ARG A 50 -26.11 -8.91 -14.89
C ARG A 50 -25.23 -7.75 -15.35
N ASN A 51 -25.82 -6.56 -15.32
CA ASN A 51 -25.06 -5.35 -15.53
C ASN A 51 -24.24 -5.01 -14.27
N TRP A 52 -22.91 -4.96 -14.39
CA TRP A 52 -22.00 -4.67 -13.29
C TRP A 52 -21.66 -3.19 -13.11
N ARG A 53 -22.28 -2.29 -13.89
CA ARG A 53 -22.01 -0.85 -13.83
C ARG A 53 -22.16 -0.26 -12.42
N GLU A 54 -23.26 -0.55 -11.73
CA GLU A 54 -23.53 -0.01 -10.38
C GLU A 54 -22.55 -0.57 -9.32
N PRO A 55 -22.31 -1.89 -9.22
CA PRO A 55 -21.28 -2.43 -8.32
C PRO A 55 -19.88 -1.85 -8.56
N LEU A 56 -19.48 -1.64 -9.83
CA LEU A 56 -18.19 -1.03 -10.14
C LEU A 56 -18.13 0.45 -9.79
N ALA A 57 -19.25 1.18 -9.88
CA ALA A 57 -19.33 2.56 -9.42
C ALA A 57 -19.18 2.66 -7.89
N GLU A 58 -19.80 1.74 -7.14
CA GLU A 58 -19.60 1.65 -5.68
C GLU A 58 -18.14 1.33 -5.33
N LEU A 59 -17.54 0.35 -6.01
CA LEU A 59 -16.13 0.01 -5.81
C LEU A 59 -15.23 1.22 -6.13
N ARG A 60 -15.56 1.99 -7.17
CA ARG A 60 -14.85 3.23 -7.52
C ARG A 60 -14.86 4.25 -6.39
N GLU A 61 -16.02 4.55 -5.81
CA GLU A 61 -16.11 5.50 -4.70
C GLU A 61 -15.25 5.06 -3.50
N LYS A 62 -15.24 3.76 -3.20
CA LYS A 62 -14.39 3.21 -2.14
C LYS A 62 -12.90 3.32 -2.48
N VAL A 63 -12.50 3.05 -3.73
CA VAL A 63 -11.09 3.20 -4.15
C VAL A 63 -10.66 4.67 -4.10
N GLU A 64 -11.50 5.61 -4.53
CA GLU A 64 -11.22 7.05 -4.43
C GLU A 64 -11.01 7.48 -2.96
N SER A 65 -11.87 7.01 -2.05
CA SER A 65 -11.69 7.23 -0.60
C SER A 65 -10.37 6.63 -0.09
N PHE A 66 -10.07 5.40 -0.47
CA PHE A 66 -8.85 4.72 -0.04
C PHE A 66 -7.59 5.43 -0.53
N VAL A 67 -7.53 5.78 -1.81
CA VAL A 67 -6.39 6.50 -2.41
C VAL A 67 -6.18 7.86 -1.73
N SER A 68 -7.25 8.56 -1.34
CA SER A 68 -7.13 9.84 -0.63
C SER A 68 -6.45 9.74 0.75
N VAL A 69 -6.36 8.54 1.32
CA VAL A 69 -5.68 8.25 2.58
C VAL A 69 -4.32 7.58 2.33
N LEU A 70 -4.22 6.71 1.32
CA LEU A 70 -2.99 6.01 0.97
C LEU A 70 -1.93 6.97 0.41
N ASP A 71 -2.31 7.87 -0.50
CA ASP A 71 -1.36 8.74 -1.19
C ASP A 71 -0.54 9.60 -0.20
N PRO A 72 -1.13 10.32 0.78
CA PRO A 72 -0.35 11.08 1.76
C PRO A 72 0.60 10.22 2.61
N HIS A 73 0.23 8.97 2.88
CA HIS A 73 1.07 8.03 3.62
C HIS A 73 2.31 7.66 2.79
N SER A 74 2.11 7.20 1.55
CA SER A 74 3.21 6.89 0.63
C SER A 74 4.08 8.12 0.33
N GLU A 75 3.51 9.32 0.26
CA GLU A 75 4.26 10.57 0.06
C GLU A 75 5.19 10.88 1.24
N ARG A 76 4.77 10.65 2.48
CA ARG A 76 5.66 10.79 3.66
C ARG A 76 6.83 9.81 3.58
N GLU A 77 6.59 8.61 3.12
CA GLU A 77 7.62 7.58 3.01
C GLU A 77 8.59 7.90 1.88
N GLU A 78 8.11 8.11 0.66
CA GLU A 78 8.94 8.41 -0.52
C GLU A 78 9.64 9.77 -0.45
N GLY A 79 9.00 10.75 0.21
CA GLY A 79 9.51 12.11 0.33
C GLY A 79 10.43 12.35 1.54
N VAL A 80 10.32 11.51 2.57
CA VAL A 80 11.06 11.70 3.84
C VAL A 80 11.80 10.45 4.26
N LEU A 81 11.09 9.37 4.63
CA LEU A 81 11.72 8.19 5.25
C LEU A 81 12.69 7.48 4.30
N PHE A 82 12.27 7.17 3.07
CA PHE A 82 13.06 6.43 2.10
C PHE A 82 14.33 7.20 1.69
N PRO A 83 14.29 8.53 1.41
CA PRO A 83 15.50 9.31 1.21
C PRO A 83 16.46 9.25 2.39
N MET A 84 15.99 9.37 3.63
CA MET A 84 16.85 9.30 4.81
C MET A 84 17.50 7.92 4.94
N MET A 85 16.74 6.84 4.73
CA MET A 85 17.28 5.49 4.77
C MET A 85 18.27 5.21 3.63
N ALA A 86 18.02 5.78 2.44
CA ALA A 86 18.87 5.57 1.27
C ALA A 86 20.32 6.02 1.49
N GLU A 87 20.57 7.00 2.36
CA GLU A 87 21.93 7.41 2.75
C GLU A 87 22.72 6.29 3.46
N TYR A 88 22.03 5.34 4.10
CA TYR A 88 22.63 4.23 4.83
C TYR A 88 22.70 2.93 4.02
N ILE A 89 21.64 2.61 3.27
CA ILE A 89 21.49 1.31 2.60
C ILE A 89 21.46 1.38 1.07
N GLY A 90 21.57 2.59 0.51
CA GLY A 90 21.43 2.84 -0.92
C GLY A 90 19.97 2.83 -1.38
N ARG A 91 19.71 3.48 -2.53
CA ARG A 91 18.37 3.59 -3.11
C ARG A 91 18.11 2.62 -4.25
N THR A 92 19.09 2.43 -5.13
CA THR A 92 18.90 1.77 -6.43
C THR A 92 18.86 0.24 -6.36
N THR A 93 19.28 -0.34 -5.23
CA THR A 93 19.28 -1.78 -5.00
C THR A 93 18.96 -2.05 -3.53
N GLY A 94 18.19 -3.09 -3.24
CA GLY A 94 17.87 -3.48 -1.86
C GLY A 94 16.48 -3.05 -1.42
N PRO A 95 16.24 -2.92 -0.09
CA PRO A 95 14.90 -2.73 0.46
C PRO A 95 14.17 -1.52 -0.13
N ILE A 96 14.80 -0.35 -0.21
CA ILE A 96 14.13 0.88 -0.72
C ILE A 96 13.64 0.71 -2.15
N ALA A 97 14.46 0.15 -3.05
CA ALA A 97 14.05 -0.11 -4.43
C ALA A 97 12.83 -1.05 -4.53
N VAL A 98 12.73 -2.04 -3.63
CA VAL A 98 11.58 -2.96 -3.57
C VAL A 98 10.33 -2.22 -3.09
N MET A 99 10.46 -1.40 -2.06
CA MET A 99 9.33 -0.62 -1.52
C MET A 99 8.77 0.37 -2.56
N GLU A 100 9.64 1.16 -3.20
CA GLU A 100 9.26 2.10 -4.26
C GLU A 100 8.60 1.37 -5.44
N TYR A 101 9.13 0.21 -5.85
CA TYR A 101 8.54 -0.60 -6.91
C TYR A 101 7.14 -1.16 -6.53
N GLU A 102 6.92 -1.52 -5.28
CA GLU A 102 5.61 -1.98 -4.79
C GLU A 102 4.59 -0.85 -4.74
N HIS A 103 4.99 0.35 -4.30
CA HIS A 103 4.18 1.57 -4.43
C HIS A 103 3.78 1.83 -5.89
N GLU A 104 4.73 1.81 -6.81
CA GLU A 104 4.46 2.02 -8.24
C GLU A 104 3.44 1.01 -8.79
N GLN A 105 3.59 -0.28 -8.45
CA GLN A 105 2.68 -1.31 -8.91
C GLN A 105 1.27 -1.15 -8.33
N ALA A 106 1.14 -0.93 -7.02
CA ALA A 106 -0.15 -0.73 -6.37
C ALA A 106 -0.85 0.51 -6.96
N LYS A 107 -0.12 1.62 -7.08
CA LYS A 107 -0.62 2.86 -7.69
C LYS A 107 -1.06 2.65 -9.13
N ALA A 108 -0.30 1.91 -9.93
CA ALA A 108 -0.67 1.63 -11.32
C ALA A 108 -1.97 0.84 -11.43
N ARG A 109 -2.19 -0.14 -10.55
CA ARG A 109 -3.42 -0.95 -10.52
C ARG A 109 -4.64 -0.13 -10.11
N LEU A 110 -4.53 0.64 -9.03
CA LEU A 110 -5.61 1.52 -8.57
C LEU A 110 -5.94 2.61 -9.60
N SER A 111 -4.92 3.24 -10.20
CA SER A 111 -5.10 4.25 -11.25
C SER A 111 -5.79 3.66 -12.48
N MET A 112 -5.33 2.50 -12.95
CA MET A 112 -5.96 1.81 -14.08
C MET A 112 -7.44 1.51 -13.80
N PHE A 113 -7.76 1.03 -12.60
CA PHE A 113 -9.15 0.79 -12.20
C PHE A 113 -9.97 2.08 -12.22
N LEU A 114 -9.48 3.15 -11.57
CA LEU A 114 -10.17 4.45 -11.49
C LEU A 114 -10.44 5.05 -12.88
N GLU A 115 -9.44 5.04 -13.77
CA GLU A 115 -9.57 5.57 -15.13
C GLU A 115 -10.64 4.83 -15.94
N LYS A 116 -10.67 3.50 -15.84
CA LYS A 116 -11.65 2.67 -16.55
C LYS A 116 -13.04 2.76 -15.93
N ALA A 117 -13.11 2.80 -14.60
CA ALA A 117 -14.37 2.94 -13.86
C ALA A 117 -15.02 4.32 -14.07
N ALA A 118 -14.23 5.36 -14.37
CA ALA A 118 -14.75 6.68 -14.75
C ALA A 118 -15.44 6.70 -16.12
N GLN A 119 -15.15 5.73 -16.99
CA GLN A 119 -15.61 5.66 -18.37
C GLN A 119 -16.48 4.43 -18.65
N LEU A 120 -17.14 3.89 -17.61
CA LEU A 120 -17.95 2.68 -17.78
C LEU A 120 -19.05 2.88 -18.83
N PRO A 121 -19.27 1.89 -19.72
CA PRO A 121 -20.43 1.87 -20.61
C PRO A 121 -21.73 1.66 -19.83
N GLU A 122 -22.88 1.90 -20.48
CA GLU A 122 -24.21 1.70 -19.86
C GLU A 122 -24.41 0.27 -19.35
N LYS A 123 -23.87 -0.71 -20.08
CA LYS A 123 -23.83 -2.13 -19.69
C LYS A 123 -22.39 -2.61 -19.60
N VAL A 124 -22.06 -3.20 -18.45
CA VAL A 124 -20.77 -3.85 -18.20
C VAL A 124 -21.03 -5.34 -18.00
N ASP A 125 -20.41 -6.16 -18.85
CA ASP A 125 -20.47 -7.62 -18.74
C ASP A 125 -19.56 -8.15 -17.63
N THR A 126 -19.70 -9.44 -17.33
CA THR A 126 -18.96 -10.10 -16.25
C THR A 126 -17.46 -10.12 -16.50
N ASP A 127 -17.00 -10.31 -17.74
CA ASP A 127 -15.57 -10.40 -18.05
C ASP A 127 -14.87 -9.04 -17.83
N GLN A 128 -15.49 -7.96 -18.28
CA GLN A 128 -15.00 -6.60 -18.02
C GLN A 128 -15.01 -6.29 -16.53
N ALA A 129 -16.08 -6.68 -15.82
CA ALA A 129 -16.19 -6.44 -14.39
C ALA A 129 -15.12 -7.19 -13.58
N LEU A 130 -14.87 -8.46 -13.90
CA LEU A 130 -13.83 -9.28 -13.28
C LEU A 130 -12.43 -8.72 -13.54
N THR A 131 -12.18 -8.19 -14.75
CA THR A 131 -10.89 -7.54 -15.07
C THR A 131 -10.65 -6.32 -14.18
N LEU A 132 -11.68 -5.49 -13.98
CA LEU A 132 -11.57 -4.28 -13.16
C LEU A 132 -11.46 -4.60 -11.66
N ALA A 133 -12.26 -5.54 -11.17
CA ALA A 133 -12.19 -6.02 -9.80
C ALA A 133 -10.82 -6.66 -9.49
N GLY A 134 -10.31 -7.46 -10.44
CA GLY A 134 -9.00 -8.11 -10.33
C GLY A 134 -7.85 -7.13 -10.09
N ALA A 135 -7.88 -5.95 -10.70
CA ALA A 135 -6.85 -4.93 -10.45
C ALA A 135 -6.88 -4.41 -9.00
N VAL A 136 -8.07 -4.24 -8.40
CA VAL A 136 -8.20 -3.82 -7.00
C VAL A 136 -7.73 -4.94 -6.06
N ILE A 137 -8.04 -6.20 -6.38
CA ILE A 137 -7.57 -7.37 -5.62
C ILE A 137 -6.05 -7.51 -5.69
N GLU A 138 -5.45 -7.32 -6.87
CA GLU A 138 -3.98 -7.32 -7.03
C GLU A 138 -3.34 -6.19 -6.21
N ALA A 139 -3.89 -4.97 -6.25
CA ALA A 139 -3.39 -3.86 -5.43
C ALA A 139 -3.48 -4.17 -3.93
N HIS A 140 -4.58 -4.80 -3.49
CA HIS A 140 -4.75 -5.24 -2.10
C HIS A 140 -3.61 -6.18 -1.67
N HIS A 141 -3.31 -7.22 -2.46
CA HIS A 141 -2.26 -8.17 -2.12
C HIS A 141 -0.88 -7.53 -2.05
N ILE A 142 -0.57 -6.62 -2.98
CA ILE A 142 0.70 -5.89 -2.97
C ILE A 142 0.83 -5.09 -1.68
N LEU A 143 -0.20 -4.30 -1.33
CA LEU A 143 -0.18 -3.43 -0.16
C LEU A 143 -0.17 -4.19 1.17
N ASP A 144 -0.82 -5.37 1.23
CA ASP A 144 -0.80 -6.19 2.45
C ASP A 144 0.61 -6.73 2.72
N GLU A 145 1.27 -7.26 1.68
CA GLU A 145 2.67 -7.66 1.79
C GLU A 145 3.61 -6.48 2.06
N HIS A 146 3.31 -5.32 1.47
CA HIS A 146 4.08 -4.09 1.65
C HIS A 146 4.09 -3.64 3.10
N PHE A 147 2.91 -3.46 3.72
CA PHE A 147 2.81 -3.07 5.12
C PHE A 147 3.47 -4.07 6.06
N MET A 148 3.45 -5.37 5.71
CA MET A 148 4.18 -6.39 6.47
C MET A 148 5.69 -6.21 6.38
N LYS A 149 6.24 -5.82 5.23
CA LYS A 149 7.68 -5.51 5.09
C LYS A 149 8.05 -4.27 5.87
N GLU A 150 7.20 -3.25 5.86
CA GLU A 150 7.45 -2.03 6.63
C GLU A 150 7.53 -2.30 8.12
N GLU A 151 6.48 -2.90 8.65
CA GLU A 151 6.35 -3.06 10.09
C GLU A 151 7.35 -4.04 10.69
N ASN A 152 7.72 -5.07 9.94
CA ASN A 152 8.57 -6.15 10.46
C ASN A 152 10.04 -6.02 10.03
N VAL A 153 10.33 -5.26 8.97
CA VAL A 153 11.68 -5.13 8.41
C VAL A 153 12.11 -3.68 8.34
N LEU A 154 11.40 -2.83 7.59
CA LEU A 154 11.87 -1.49 7.26
C LEU A 154 11.89 -0.57 8.48
N PHE A 155 10.79 -0.44 9.22
CA PHE A 155 10.72 0.44 10.39
C PHE A 155 11.68 -0.02 11.51
N PRO A 156 11.79 -1.31 11.87
CA PRO A 156 12.82 -1.76 12.81
C PRO A 156 14.25 -1.55 12.32
N MET A 157 14.48 -1.53 11.00
CA MET A 157 15.79 -1.20 10.42
C MET A 157 16.07 0.30 10.53
N ALA A 158 15.11 1.16 10.15
CA ALA A 158 15.19 2.60 10.30
C ALA A 158 15.48 3.00 11.76
N GLU A 159 14.78 2.40 12.72
CA GLU A 159 14.98 2.67 14.15
C GLU A 159 16.41 2.38 14.63
N ARG A 160 17.11 1.43 14.01
CA ARG A 160 18.49 1.07 14.36
C ARG A 160 19.53 1.88 13.62
N LEU A 161 19.22 2.34 12.42
CA LEU A 161 20.16 3.05 11.54
C LEU A 161 20.17 4.55 11.80
N LEU A 162 18.98 5.15 11.95
CA LEU A 162 18.85 6.59 12.14
C LEU A 162 19.39 7.02 13.51
N SER A 163 20.07 8.17 13.54
CA SER A 163 20.48 8.83 14.78
C SER A 163 19.28 9.39 15.54
N ASP A 164 19.48 9.79 16.79
CA ASP A 164 18.40 10.41 17.58
C ASP A 164 17.96 11.75 16.97
N GLU A 165 18.88 12.51 16.37
CA GLU A 165 18.58 13.75 15.65
C GLU A 165 17.78 13.49 14.37
N GLU A 166 18.15 12.47 13.58
CA GLU A 166 17.42 12.08 12.38
C GLU A 166 16.01 11.57 12.72
N LYS A 167 15.83 10.85 13.83
CA LYS A 167 14.50 10.41 14.28
C LYS A 167 13.59 11.58 14.63
N GLU A 168 14.13 12.63 15.24
CA GLU A 168 13.38 13.86 15.51
C GLU A 168 13.07 14.61 14.20
N GLU A 169 14.05 14.71 13.28
CA GLU A 169 13.84 15.29 11.96
C GLU A 169 12.73 14.56 11.18
N LEU A 170 12.75 13.22 11.18
CA LEU A 170 11.72 12.40 10.56
C LEU A 170 10.34 12.78 11.10
N PHE A 171 10.18 12.84 12.44
CA PHE A 171 8.91 13.18 13.05
C PHE A 171 8.43 14.58 12.66
N VAL A 172 9.31 15.57 12.60
CA VAL A 172 8.94 16.93 12.16
C VAL A 172 8.49 16.93 10.71
N ARG A 173 9.31 16.38 9.80
CA ARG A 173 9.09 16.47 8.34
C ARG A 173 7.88 15.70 7.84
N ILE A 174 7.49 14.61 8.50
CA ILE A 174 6.27 13.89 8.12
C ILE A 174 4.98 14.60 8.60
N ASN A 175 5.10 15.67 9.38
CA ASN A 175 3.97 16.46 9.91
C ASN A 175 3.89 17.88 9.32
N GLU A 176 4.76 18.22 8.36
CA GLU A 176 4.72 19.47 7.58
C GLU A 176 3.71 19.38 6.43
#